data_AF-A0A7L4FIM7-F1
#
_entry.id   AF-A0A7L4FIM7-F1
#
_cell.length_a   1.000
_cell.length_b   1.000
_cell.length_c   1.000
_cell.angle_alpha   90.00
_cell.angle_beta   90.00
_cell.angle_gamma   90.00
#
_symmetry.space_group_name_H-M   'P 1'
#
loop_
_entity.id
_entity.type
_entity.pdbx_description
1 polymer ?
#
loop_
_entity_poly.entity_id
_entity_poly.type
_entity_poly.pdbx_seq_one_letter_code
_entity_poly.pdbx_strand_id
1 'polypeptide(L)' 'SSETFWTTRGMFTQEFVIGFPKCVKINKVAIQCYLVRTLRIERSVSKDPVGFEQCIEK' A
#
# COMPACT_ATOMS: atom_id res chain seq x y z
N SER A 1 -18.20 11.13 -2.46
CA SER A 1 -17.43 11.90 -1.47
C SER A 1 -16.59 10.91 -0.68
N SER A 2 -15.26 11.06 -0.68
CA SER A 2 -14.40 10.39 0.31
C SER A 2 -13.91 11.49 1.22
N GLU A 3 -14.33 11.47 2.50
CA GLU A 3 -14.07 12.55 3.46
C GLU A 3 -12.94 12.21 4.44
N THR A 4 -12.38 11.00 4.35
CA THR A 4 -11.32 10.54 5.24
C THR A 4 -10.12 10.07 4.42
N PHE A 5 -8.96 10.64 4.72
CA PHE A 5 -7.69 10.30 4.09
C PHE A 5 -6.66 9.94 5.16
N TRP A 6 -5.77 9.01 4.85
CA TRP A 6 -4.55 8.84 5.62
C TRP A 6 -3.55 9.94 5.23
N THR A 7 -3.19 10.77 6.20
CA THR A 7 -2.32 11.94 5.98
C THR A 7 -1.00 11.77 6.70
N THR A 8 0.09 12.24 6.09
CA THR A 8 1.44 12.12 6.64
C THR A 8 2.16 13.47 6.63
N ARG A 9 3.21 13.62 7.44
CA ARG A 9 3.97 14.88 7.60
C ARG A 9 5.11 15.05 6.58
N GLY A 10 5.17 14.22 5.54
CA GLY A 10 5.99 14.43 4.32
C GLY A 10 7.51 14.40 4.47
N MET A 11 8.07 14.17 5.66
CA MET A 11 9.53 14.24 5.86
C MET A 11 10.28 12.97 5.39
N PHE A 12 9.59 11.83 5.27
CA PHE A 12 10.18 10.55 4.85
C PHE A 12 9.17 9.74 4.05
N THR A 13 9.62 8.73 3.29
CA THR A 13 8.73 7.73 2.68
C THR A 13 7.80 7.16 3.74
N GLN A 14 6.52 7.12 3.43
CA GLN A 14 5.49 6.65 4.34
C GLN A 14 4.92 5.36 3.77
N GLU A 15 4.84 4.36 4.62
CA GLU A 15 4.35 3.04 4.26
C GLU A 15 3.35 2.56 5.30
N PHE A 16 2.43 1.71 4.86
CA PHE A 16 1.56 0.95 5.73
C PHE A 16 1.38 -0.43 5.12
N VAL A 17 1.14 -1.42 5.98
CA VAL A 17 0.94 -2.81 5.57
C VAL A 17 -0.51 -3.18 5.85
N ILE A 18 -1.22 -3.66 4.82
CA ILE A 18 -2.54 -4.27 4.98
C ILE A 18 -2.37 -5.78 5.01
N GLY A 19 -2.65 -6.38 6.18
CA GLY A 19 -2.68 -7.83 6.36
C GLY A 19 -4.09 -8.38 6.12
N PHE A 20 -4.18 -9.52 5.42
CA PHE A 20 -5.40 -10.31 5.33
C PHE A 20 -5.29 -11.54 6.25
N PRO A 21 -6.38 -11.96 6.92
CA PRO A 21 -6.33 -13.08 7.88
C PRO A 21 -6.01 -14.44 7.23
N LYS A 22 -6.09 -14.53 5.90
CA LYS A 22 -5.74 -15.70 5.08
C LYS A 22 -5.09 -15.22 3.79
N CYS A 23 -4.42 -16.12 3.08
CA CYS A 23 -3.88 -15.83 1.76
C CYS A 23 -5.02 -15.52 0.77
N VAL A 24 -4.96 -14.35 0.13
CA VAL A 24 -5.99 -13.88 -0.81
C VAL A 24 -5.39 -13.57 -2.17
N LYS A 25 -6.18 -13.79 -3.23
CA LYS A 25 -5.84 -13.31 -4.57
C LYS A 25 -6.40 -11.91 -4.76
N ILE A 26 -5.52 -10.93 -4.94
CA ILE A 26 -5.92 -9.54 -5.22
C ILE A 26 -5.99 -9.35 -6.73
N ASN A 27 -7.19 -9.07 -7.25
CA ASN A 27 -7.39 -8.84 -8.69
C ASN A 27 -7.26 -7.36 -9.10
N LYS A 28 -7.63 -6.42 -8.20
CA LYS A 28 -7.61 -4.98 -8.47
C LYS A 28 -7.37 -4.20 -7.18
N VAL A 29 -6.51 -3.19 -7.27
CA VAL A 29 -6.31 -2.16 -6.24
C VAL A 29 -6.62 -0.81 -6.89
N ALA A 30 -7.48 -0.01 -6.26
CA ALA A 30 -7.78 1.35 -6.67
C ALA A 30 -7.35 2.30 -5.55
N ILE A 31 -6.57 3.32 -5.90
CA ILE A 31 -6.00 4.25 -4.93
C ILE A 31 -6.42 5.66 -5.33
N GLN A 32 -7.04 6.35 -4.39
CA GLN A 32 -7.29 7.78 -4.47
C GLN A 32 -6.31 8.48 -3.53
N CYS A 33 -5.43 9.30 -4.08
CA CYS A 33 -4.44 10.05 -3.31
C CYS A 33 -4.27 11.45 -3.90
N TYR A 34 -3.72 12.37 -3.10
CA TYR A 34 -3.39 13.72 -3.51
C TYR A 34 -2.00 14.08 -2.96
N LEU A 35 -1.26 14.92 -3.69
CA LEU A 35 0.11 15.35 -3.34
C LEU A 35 1.11 14.19 -3.14
N VAL A 36 0.86 13.03 -3.77
CA VAL A 36 1.78 11.90 -3.84
C VAL A 36 2.53 11.94 -5.17
N ARG A 37 3.86 11.97 -5.12
CA ARG A 37 4.71 11.98 -6.33
C ARG A 37 5.02 10.59 -6.85
N THR A 38 5.22 9.64 -5.93
CA THR A 38 5.60 8.27 -6.25
C THR A 38 4.81 7.34 -5.34
N LEU A 39 4.29 6.28 -5.93
CA LEU A 39 3.50 5.26 -5.24
C LEU A 39 4.00 3.88 -5.65
N ARG A 40 4.50 3.13 -4.66
CA ARG A 40 4.90 1.73 -4.83
C ARG A 40 3.87 0.83 -4.14
N ILE A 41 3.46 -0.23 -4.82
CA ILE A 41 2.69 -1.32 -4.21
C ILE A 41 3.55 -2.57 -4.26
N GLU A 42 3.65 -3.20 -3.11
CA GLU A 42 4.34 -4.47 -2.94
C GLU A 42 3.42 -5.47 -2.25
N ARG A 43 3.72 -6.75 -2.41
CA ARG A 43 2.98 -7.82 -1.78
C ARG A 43 3.91 -8.80 -1.10
N SER A 44 3.43 -9.45 -0.05
CA SER A 44 4.07 -10.60 0.55
C SER A 44 3.03 -11.71 0.75
N VAL A 45 3.49 -12.96 0.66
CA VAL A 45 2.72 -14.16 1.03
C VAL A 45 3.24 -14.78 2.34
N SER A 46 4.23 -14.14 2.98
CA SER A 46 4.76 -14.56 4.28
C SER A 46 3.73 -14.29 5.39
N LYS A 47 3.81 -15.06 6.47
CA LYS A 47 3.01 -14.81 7.68
C LYS A 47 3.43 -13.51 8.37
N ASP A 48 4.72 -13.24 8.35
CA ASP A 48 5.30 -12.00 8.87
C ASP A 48 5.37 -10.95 7.75
N PRO A 49 5.31 -9.64 8.06
CA PRO A 49 5.36 -8.56 7.07
C PRO A 49 6.79 -8.38 6.54
N VAL A 50 7.28 -9.37 5.80
CA VAL A 50 8.64 -9.45 5.24
C VAL A 50 8.62 -10.05 3.85
N GLY A 51 9.73 -9.91 3.11
CA GLY A 51 9.88 -10.52 1.78
C GLY A 51 8.91 -9.96 0.75
N PHE A 52 8.71 -8.64 0.76
CA PHE A 52 7.82 -7.97 -0.17
C PHE A 52 8.39 -7.97 -1.59
N GLU A 53 7.53 -8.27 -2.56
CA GLU A 53 7.82 -8.24 -3.99
C GLU A 53 7.10 -7.05 -4.64
N GLN A 54 7.83 -6.28 -5.45
CA GLN A 54 7.26 -5.15 -6.19
C GLN A 54 6.18 -5.63 -7.16
N CYS A 55 4.99 -5.05 -7.04
CA CYS A 55 3.88 -5.28 -7.95
C CYS A 55 3.78 -4.17 -9.00
N ILE A 56 3.87 -2.92 -8.54
CA ILE A 56 3.78 -1.74 -9.40
C ILE A 56 4.47 -0.54 -8.75
N GLU A 57 4.98 0.34 -9.60
CA GLU A 57 5.50 1.66 -9.25
C GLU A 57 4.86 2.69 -10.21
N LYS A 58 4.41 3.82 -9.65
CA LYS A 58 3.74 4.90 -10.37
C LYS A 58 4.21 6.26 -9.91
#